data_AF-A0A0K9H6Q5-F1
#
_entry.id   AF-A0A0K9H6Q5-F1
#
_cell.length_a   1.000
_cell.length_b   1.000
_cell.length_c   1.000
_cell.angle_alpha   90.00
_cell.angle_beta   90.00
_cell.angle_gamma   90.00
#
_symmetry.space_group_name_H-M   'P 1'
#
loop_
_entity.id
_entity.type
_entity.pdbx_description
1 polymer ?
#
loop_
_entity_poly.entity_id
_entity_poly.type
_entity_poly.pdbx_seq_one_letter_code
_entity_poly.pdbx_strand_id
1 'polypeptide(L)' 'MIIQETLEELMIQINTVRHLMISTGLQKGLNDYETLKYSEELDKLINKYQLVTWPCHPKTT' A
#
# COMPACT_ATOMS: atom_id res chain seq x y z
N MET A 1 -15.87 -10.88 15.65
CA MET A 1 -14.60 -10.13 15.48
C MET A 1 -13.98 -10.58 14.16
N ILE A 2 -14.04 -9.78 13.08
CA ILE A 2 -13.42 -10.14 11.79
C ILE A 2 -12.66 -8.94 11.16
N ILE A 3 -12.85 -7.71 11.66
CA ILE A 3 -12.32 -6.49 11.02
C ILE A 3 -10.90 -6.12 11.52
N GLN A 4 -10.53 -6.51 12.74
CA GLN A 4 -9.24 -6.12 13.31
C GLN A 4 -8.07 -6.90 12.69
N GLU A 5 -8.23 -8.22 12.53
CA GLU A 5 -7.22 -9.12 11.97
C GLU A 5 -6.87 -8.71 10.52
N THR A 6 -7.89 -8.31 9.75
CA THR A 6 -7.72 -7.84 8.37
C THR A 6 -7.01 -6.48 8.26
N LEU A 7 -7.18 -5.58 9.24
CA LEU A 7 -6.50 -4.27 9.24
C LEU A 7 -5.01 -4.39 9.62
N GLU A 8 -4.69 -5.23 10.62
CA GLU A 8 -3.30 -5.49 11.00
C GLU A 8 -2.54 -6.20 9.86
N GLU A 9 -3.16 -7.20 9.23
CA GLU A 9 -2.59 -7.84 8.04
C GLU A 9 -2.38 -6.86 6.88
N LEU A 10 -3.33 -5.95 6.65
CA LEU A 10 -3.18 -4.91 5.65
C LEU A 10 -2.00 -3.98 5.98
N MET A 11 -1.85 -3.59 7.24
CA MET A 11 -0.75 -2.74 7.69
C MET A 11 0.60 -3.43 7.52
N ILE A 12 0.69 -4.73 7.81
CA ILE A 12 1.90 -5.54 7.59
C ILE A 12 2.24 -5.60 6.10
N GLN A 13 1.26 -5.82 5.23
CA GLN A 13 1.46 -5.83 3.78
C GLN A 13 1.93 -4.46 3.27
N ILE A 14 1.30 -3.36 3.71
CA ILE A 14 1.70 -1.99 3.37
C ILE A 14 3.16 -1.73 3.76
N ASN A 15 3.56 -2.10 4.97
CA ASN A 15 4.93 -1.91 5.44
C ASN A 15 5.91 -2.76 4.63
N THR A 16 5.56 -4.02 4.36
CA THR A 16 6.41 -4.93 3.57
C THR A 16 6.65 -4.39 2.16
N VAL A 17 5.59 -4.02 1.44
CA VAL A 17 5.71 -3.48 0.08
C VAL A 17 6.43 -2.13 0.08
N ARG A 18 6.22 -1.27 1.09
CA ARG A 18 6.97 -0.03 1.24
C ARG A 18 8.48 -0.28 1.38
N HIS A 19 8.88 -1.25 2.20
CA HIS A 19 10.28 -1.60 2.38
C HIS A 19 10.89 -2.14 1.07
N LEU A 20 10.15 -2.97 0.33
CA LEU A 20 10.58 -3.47 -0.98
C LEU A 20 10.72 -2.34 -2.01
N MET A 21 9.76 -1.42 -2.07
CA MET A 21 9.81 -0.25 -2.96
C MET A 21 11.02 0.63 -2.66
N ILE A 22 11.27 0.95 -1.38
CA ILE A 22 12.41 1.78 -0.97
C ILE A 22 13.72 1.06 -1.29
N SER A 23 13.85 -0.21 -0.93
CA SER A 23 15.05 -1.00 -1.18
C SER A 23 15.37 -1.10 -2.68
N THR A 24 14.35 -1.38 -3.49
CA THR A 24 14.49 -1.46 -4.95
C THR A 24 14.77 -0.09 -5.56
N GLY A 25 14.10 0.97 -5.07
CA GLY A 25 14.32 2.34 -5.50
C GLY A 25 15.74 2.84 -5.21
N LEU A 26 16.33 2.42 -4.08
CA LEU A 26 17.72 2.70 -3.73
C LEU A 26 18.72 1.91 -4.58
N GLN A 27 18.38 0.68 -4.98
CA GLN A 27 19.27 -0.20 -5.74
C GLN A 27 19.21 0.01 -7.25
N LYS A 28 18.00 0.17 -7.81
CA LYS A 28 17.72 0.21 -9.26
C LYS A 28 17.23 1.58 -9.74
N GLY A 29 16.83 2.45 -8.81
CA GLY A 29 16.23 3.74 -9.11
C GLY A 29 14.71 3.73 -9.07
N LEU A 30 14.13 4.92 -8.93
CA LEU A 30 12.67 5.10 -8.83
C LEU A 30 11.93 4.87 -10.15
N ASN A 31 12.64 4.95 -11.28
CA ASN A 31 12.08 4.73 -12.62
C ASN A 31 12.25 3.28 -13.10
N ASP A 32 12.79 2.41 -12.24
CA ASP A 32 12.88 0.98 -12.52
C ASP A 32 11.49 0.34 -12.50
N TYR A 33 11.28 -0.63 -13.38
CA TYR A 33 10.00 -1.32 -13.52
C TYR A 33 9.56 -2.01 -12.21
N GLU A 34 10.49 -2.60 -11.44
CA GLU A 34 10.15 -3.24 -10.18
C GLU A 34 9.77 -2.19 -9.12
N THR A 35 10.48 -1.05 -9.06
CA THR A 35 10.12 0.04 -8.16
C THR A 35 8.73 0.60 -8.46
N LEU A 36 8.41 0.80 -9.75
CA LEU A 36 7.07 1.24 -10.18
C LEU A 36 6.00 0.21 -9.82
N LYS A 37 6.26 -1.08 -10.05
CA LYS A 37 5.33 -2.15 -9.69
C LYS A 37 5.05 -2.17 -8.18
N TYR A 38 6.08 -2.03 -7.34
CA TYR A 38 5.90 -1.94 -5.89
C TYR A 38 5.14 -0.67 -5.49
N SER A 39 5.34 0.44 -6.18
CA SER A 39 4.56 1.67 -5.97
C SER A 39 3.07 1.44 -6.26
N GLU A 40 2.73 0.81 -7.38
CA GLU A 40 1.32 0.52 -7.73
C GLU A 40 0.65 -0.44 -6.74
N GLU A 41 1.40 -1.44 -6.26
CA GLU A 41 0.90 -2.40 -5.27
C GLU A 41 0.70 -1.74 -3.90
N LEU A 42 1.63 -0.88 -3.49
CA LEU A 42 1.52 -0.08 -2.28
C LEU A 42 0.28 0.84 -2.31
N ASP A 43 0.04 1.50 -3.44
CA ASP A 43 -1.10 2.39 -3.62
C ASP A 43 -2.43 1.63 -3.48
N LYS A 44 -2.53 0.43 -4.05
CA LYS A 44 -3.72 -0.44 -3.90
C LYS A 44 -3.96 -0.83 -2.44
N LEU A 45 -2.91 -1.16 -1.70
CA LEU A 45 -3.03 -1.53 -0.29
C LEU A 45 -3.44 -0.34 0.58
N ILE A 46 -2.86 0.84 0.34
CA ILE A 46 -3.25 2.08 1.02
C ILE A 46 -4.71 2.42 0.73
N ASN A 47 -5.15 2.34 -0.53
CA ASN A 47 -6.55 2.55 -0.90
C ASN A 47 -7.49 1.57 -0.18
N LYS A 48 -7.15 0.28 -0.11
CA LYS A 48 -7.92 -0.70 0.66
C LYS A 48 -7.98 -0.34 2.15
N TYR A 49 -6.84 0.03 2.75
CA TYR A 49 -6.79 0.45 4.15
C TYR A 49 -7.66 1.67 4.41
N GLN A 50 -7.60 2.67 3.53
CA GLN A 50 -8.43 3.87 3.61
C GLN A 50 -9.92 3.53 3.47
N LEU A 51 -10.31 2.64 2.56
CA LEU A 51 -11.72 2.24 2.44
C LEU A 51 -12.25 1.55 3.71
N VAL A 52 -11.41 0.78 4.40
CA VAL A 52 -11.79 0.09 5.65
C VAL A 52 -11.78 1.05 6.85
N THR A 53 -10.77 1.93 6.95
CA THR A 53 -10.62 2.88 8.07
C THR A 53 -11.46 4.15 7.92
N TRP A 54 -11.83 4.48 6.68
CA TRP A 54 -12.59 5.67 6.32
C TRP A 54 -13.77 5.30 5.40
N PRO A 55 -14.81 4.64 5.93
CA PRO A 55 -15.94 4.16 5.13
C PRO A 55 -16.84 5.28 4.57
N CYS A 56 -16.59 6.55 4.89
CA CYS A 56 -17.52 7.64 4.56
C CYS A 56 -16.80 8.91 4.08
N HIS A 57 -16.33 8.93 2.83
CA HIS A 57 -16.29 10.19 2.05
C HIS A 57 -16.68 9.90 0.59
N PRO A 58 -17.65 10.63 0.01
CA PRO A 58 -17.86 10.65 -1.42
C PRO A 58 -16.60 11.25 -2.05
N LYS A 59 -16.04 10.58 -3.06
CA LYS A 59 -14.97 11.14 -3.89
C LYS A 59 -15.60 12.30 -4.67
N THR A 60 -15.46 13.52 -4.18
CA THR A 60 -15.82 14.73 -4.91
C THR A 60 -14.83 14.87 -6.07
N THR A 61 -15.23 14.37 -7.22
CA THR A 61 -14.75 14.81 -8.54
C THR A 61 -15.06 16.29 -8.72
#